data_AF-A0A9W6ELX3-F1
#
_entry.id   AF-A0A9W6ELX3-F1
#
_cell.length_a   1.000
_cell.length_b   1.000
_cell.length_c   1.000
_cell.angle_alpha   90.00
_cell.angle_beta   90.00
_cell.angle_gamma   90.00
#
_symmetry.space_group_name_H-M   'P 1'
#
loop_
_entity.id
_entity.type
_entity.pdbx_description
1 polymer ?
#
loop_
_entity_poly.entity_id
_entity_poly.type
_entity_poly.pdbx_seq_one_letter_code
_entity_poly.pdbx_strand_id
1 'polypeptide(L)'
;MSHRYPALWHAMNAVACIHRDFIANSTPITMSRMQDSPQVRLALQQWNKSIQSLQELLSGQVLTKFDRLVILSVCILFITMSSLQGRLWQAFVHINGGLKLIHQWKLADRGEDKRDEDLDLDVLLVLFTQLDSQARPYLPSLSNNLQWTDKQIILSSSTHPFKSLLEAYVALEVHFNRMMQVFTNNSIYINGPDAGMQIERQQCLLGLTEWDTRLDKYLGITPQLEDERSLKVLFARRRLAQVALSMDLEKGELAHDDFVEDYAYMLNLMGDILEDPMNSLDSQPKNIYRVQKMSFHLETITTEPLFLIALRCREPTIRRQAIRLLRQYPRREGICEGMAALNIAERVMEIEEECLTSPDYACVRGKWICENHRVKWLQFFLVHDRQARTVVHTREDLLHGRLGREIVTTYW
;
A
#
# COMPACT_ATOMS: atom_id res chain seq x y z
N MET A 1 22.85 16.05 8.04
CA MET A 1 22.73 16.47 6.63
C MET A 1 21.90 17.75 6.44
N SER A 2 20.76 17.91 7.11
CA SER A 2 19.84 19.05 6.92
C SER A 2 20.47 20.44 7.04
N HIS A 3 21.35 20.69 8.01
CA HIS A 3 22.01 22.01 8.17
C HIS A 3 22.93 22.42 7.01
N ARG A 4 23.36 21.47 6.16
CA ARG A 4 24.20 21.72 4.98
C ARG A 4 23.41 21.88 3.68
N TYR A 5 22.14 21.45 3.66
CA TYR A 5 21.31 21.43 2.46
C TYR A 5 20.00 22.19 2.71
N PRO A 6 19.90 23.46 2.29
CA PRO A 6 18.71 24.28 2.52
C PRO A 6 17.43 23.63 2.01
N ALA A 7 17.47 22.96 0.86
CA ALA A 7 16.33 22.22 0.31
C ALA A 7 15.80 21.17 1.30
N LEU A 8 16.68 20.31 1.83
CA LEU A 8 16.31 19.28 2.80
C LEU A 8 15.78 19.89 4.09
N TRP A 9 16.44 20.94 4.59
CA TRP A 9 16.01 21.64 5.80
C TRP A 9 14.59 22.20 5.66
N HIS A 10 14.31 22.89 4.56
CA HIS A 10 13.00 23.45 4.27
C HIS A 10 11.93 22.35 4.11
N ALA A 11 12.21 21.26 3.40
CA ALA A 11 11.29 20.14 3.26
C ALA A 11 10.95 19.48 4.62
N MET A 12 11.95 19.27 5.47
CA MET A 12 11.74 18.71 6.82
C MET A 12 10.85 19.61 7.68
N ASN A 13 11.05 20.93 7.63
CA ASN A 13 10.19 21.87 8.35
C ASN A 13 8.76 21.88 7.80
N ALA A 14 8.59 21.77 6.47
CA ALA A 14 7.26 21.68 5.87
C ALA A 14 6.49 20.45 6.37
N VAL A 15 7.13 19.28 6.36
CA VAL A 15 6.56 18.03 6.91
C VAL A 15 6.29 18.17 8.39
N ALA A 16 7.20 18.75 9.19
CA ALA A 16 7.00 18.94 10.62
C ALA A 16 5.79 19.83 10.94
N CYS A 17 5.57 20.89 10.16
CA CYS A 17 4.39 21.75 10.28
C CYS A 17 3.09 20.97 10.00
N ILE A 18 3.03 20.22 8.89
CA ILE A 18 1.85 19.41 8.56
C ILE A 18 1.63 18.27 9.55
N HIS A 19 2.68 17.60 9.99
CA HIS A 19 2.57 16.53 10.97
C HIS A 19 2.10 17.06 12.33
N ARG A 20 2.55 18.25 12.73
CA ARG A 20 2.03 18.93 13.94
C ARG A 20 0.55 19.27 13.79
N ASP A 21 0.13 19.81 12.64
CA ASP A 21 -1.27 20.05 12.34
C ASP A 21 -2.08 18.74 12.39
N PHE A 22 -1.51 17.65 11.87
CA PHE A 22 -2.11 16.32 11.88
C PHE A 22 -2.36 15.78 13.29
N ILE A 23 -1.36 15.84 14.16
CA ILE A 23 -1.43 15.35 15.54
C ILE A 23 -2.27 16.26 16.45
N ALA A 24 -2.10 17.58 16.34
CA ALA A 24 -2.70 18.54 17.27
C ALA A 24 -4.20 18.74 17.04
N ASN A 25 -4.72 18.26 15.91
CA ASN A 25 -6.08 18.51 15.49
C ASN A 25 -7.02 17.41 16.00
N SER A 26 -8.00 17.84 16.81
CA SER A 26 -9.00 16.98 17.46
C SER A 26 -10.14 16.54 16.54
N THR A 27 -10.18 17.00 15.28
CA THR A 27 -11.20 16.59 14.32
C THR A 27 -11.07 15.09 14.05
N PRO A 28 -12.16 14.32 14.23
CA PRO A 28 -12.18 12.90 13.91
C PRO A 28 -11.66 12.65 12.49
N ILE A 29 -10.94 11.53 12.29
CA ILE A 29 -10.41 11.15 10.97
C ILE A 29 -11.53 10.99 9.93
N THR A 30 -12.75 10.72 10.39
CA THR A 30 -13.97 10.60 9.59
C THR A 30 -14.49 11.92 9.01
N MET A 31 -13.94 13.08 9.39
CA MET A 31 -14.42 14.40 8.97
C MET A 31 -13.38 15.18 8.16
N SER A 32 -13.85 15.86 7.10
CA SER A 32 -13.02 16.74 6.27
C SER A 32 -12.53 17.96 7.07
N ARG A 33 -11.27 18.36 6.86
CA ARG A 33 -10.59 19.38 7.70
C ARG A 33 -10.56 20.76 7.06
N MET A 34 -10.55 21.79 7.91
CA MET A 34 -10.33 23.19 7.49
C MET A 34 -8.92 23.37 6.91
N GLN A 35 -8.86 23.99 5.73
CA GLN A 35 -7.65 24.08 4.89
C GLN A 35 -6.67 25.19 5.29
N ASP A 36 -7.09 26.16 6.08
CA ASP A 36 -6.32 27.39 6.34
C ASP A 36 -5.86 27.46 7.80
N SER A 37 -5.09 26.45 8.24
CA SER A 37 -4.39 26.53 9.52
C SER A 37 -3.09 27.31 9.36
N PRO A 38 -2.63 28.05 10.40
CA PRO A 38 -1.33 28.69 10.40
C PRO A 38 -0.18 27.72 10.07
N GLN A 39 -0.30 26.46 10.54
CA GLN A 39 0.67 25.40 10.31
C GLN A 39 0.69 24.99 8.83
N VAL A 40 -0.47 24.86 8.18
CA VAL A 40 -0.56 24.57 6.74
C VAL A 40 0.06 25.71 5.91
N ARG A 41 -0.20 26.97 6.26
CA ARG A 41 0.42 28.12 5.57
C ARG A 41 1.94 28.15 5.72
N LEU A 42 2.45 27.92 6.94
CA LEU A 42 3.88 27.84 7.19
C LEU A 42 4.51 26.68 6.43
N ALA A 43 3.83 25.52 6.38
CA ALA A 43 4.31 24.38 5.62
C ALA A 43 4.42 24.69 4.13
N LEU A 44 3.45 25.37 3.54
CA LEU A 44 3.50 25.80 2.14
C LEU A 44 4.65 26.79 1.87
N GLN A 45 4.91 27.73 2.79
CA GLN A 45 6.06 28.63 2.67
C GLN A 45 7.38 27.86 2.71
N GLN A 46 7.52 26.91 3.63
CA GLN A 46 8.71 26.07 3.73
C GLN A 46 8.86 25.15 2.51
N TRP A 47 7.76 24.60 1.98
CA TRP A 47 7.77 23.85 0.73
C TRP A 47 8.32 24.71 -0.40
N ASN A 48 7.77 25.90 -0.63
CA ASN A 48 8.22 26.76 -1.73
C ASN A 48 9.72 27.10 -1.63
N LYS A 49 10.21 27.37 -0.42
CA LYS A 49 11.65 27.56 -0.19
C LYS A 49 12.47 26.30 -0.50
N SER A 50 11.95 25.12 -0.14
CA SER A 50 12.58 23.85 -0.49
C SER A 50 12.68 23.65 -2.00
N ILE A 51 11.63 23.99 -2.76
CA ILE A 51 11.66 23.91 -4.23
C ILE A 51 12.70 24.86 -4.79
N GLN A 52 12.74 26.11 -4.33
CA GLN A 52 13.71 27.11 -4.78
C GLN A 52 15.15 26.63 -4.56
N SER A 53 15.47 26.19 -3.34
CA SER A 53 16.80 25.64 -3.04
C SER A 53 17.12 24.35 -3.81
N LEU A 54 16.12 23.52 -4.11
CA LEU A 54 16.30 22.33 -4.94
C LEU A 54 16.60 22.71 -6.40
N GLN A 55 15.92 23.73 -6.94
CA GLN A 55 16.20 24.26 -8.28
C GLN A 55 17.61 24.85 -8.38
N GLU A 56 18.08 25.55 -7.35
CA GLU A 56 19.47 26.03 -7.25
C GLU A 56 20.48 24.88 -7.20
N LEU A 57 20.19 23.81 -6.44
CA LEU A 57 21.04 22.62 -6.41
C LEU A 57 21.10 21.93 -7.78
N LEU A 58 19.97 21.84 -8.48
CA LEU A 58 19.86 21.21 -9.80
C LEU A 58 20.46 22.06 -10.93
N SER A 59 20.58 23.38 -10.75
CA SER A 59 21.20 24.28 -11.72
C SER A 59 22.73 24.33 -11.61
N GLY A 60 23.29 23.77 -10.53
CA GLY A 60 24.73 23.59 -10.34
C GLY A 60 25.36 22.59 -11.32
N GLN A 61 26.70 22.52 -11.33
CA GLN A 61 27.43 21.47 -12.05
C GLN A 61 27.21 20.06 -11.44
N VAL A 62 27.70 19.03 -12.14
CA VAL A 62 27.60 17.59 -11.85
C VAL A 62 27.23 17.23 -10.40
N LEU A 63 26.06 16.63 -10.22
CA LEU A 63 25.56 16.18 -8.91
C LEU A 63 26.45 15.11 -8.28
N THR A 64 26.88 15.35 -7.05
CA THR A 64 27.59 14.37 -6.21
C THR A 64 26.66 13.25 -5.76
N LYS A 65 27.21 12.17 -5.19
CA LYS A 65 26.41 11.10 -4.55
C LYS A 65 25.48 11.68 -3.48
N PHE A 66 25.99 12.56 -2.62
CA PHE A 66 25.20 13.17 -1.54
C PHE A 66 24.07 14.06 -2.06
N ASP A 67 24.30 14.81 -3.14
CA ASP A 67 23.24 15.63 -3.75
C ASP A 67 22.07 14.78 -4.24
N ARG A 68 22.37 13.62 -4.84
CA ARG A 68 21.34 12.65 -5.27
C ARG A 68 20.55 12.09 -4.08
N LEU A 69 21.22 11.76 -2.96
CA LEU A 69 20.52 11.33 -1.73
C LEU A 69 19.61 12.42 -1.19
N VAL A 70 20.06 13.67 -1.20
CA VAL A 70 19.28 14.82 -0.76
C VAL A 70 18.06 15.02 -1.64
N ILE A 71 18.22 14.96 -2.96
CA ILE A 71 17.10 15.09 -3.91
C ILE A 71 16.05 14.01 -3.67
N LEU A 72 16.47 12.74 -3.55
CA LEU A 72 15.56 11.63 -3.27
C LEU A 72 14.89 11.75 -1.90
N SER A 73 15.61 12.21 -0.89
CA SER A 73 15.06 12.46 0.45
C SER A 73 14.00 13.57 0.42
N VAL A 74 14.23 14.65 -0.33
CA VAL A 74 13.24 15.72 -0.54
C VAL A 74 12.00 15.18 -1.26
N CYS A 75 12.14 14.28 -2.25
CA CYS A 75 11.00 13.59 -2.86
C CYS A 75 10.18 12.82 -1.82
N ILE A 76 10.82 12.01 -0.96
CA ILE A 76 10.12 11.26 0.12
C ILE A 76 9.39 12.21 1.07
N LEU A 77 9.99 13.35 1.43
CA LEU A 77 9.36 14.35 2.29
C LEU A 77 8.16 15.02 1.62
N PHE A 78 8.24 15.34 0.32
CA PHE A 78 7.10 15.86 -0.42
C PHE A 78 5.99 14.82 -0.59
N ILE A 79 6.32 13.55 -0.82
CA ILE A 79 5.35 12.45 -0.83
C ILE A 79 4.65 12.38 0.52
N THR A 80 5.41 12.37 1.62
CA THR A 80 4.87 12.36 2.98
C THR A 80 3.92 13.53 3.23
N MET A 81 4.32 14.74 2.84
CA MET A 81 3.50 15.95 2.98
C MET A 81 2.21 15.86 2.16
N SER A 82 2.31 15.49 0.88
CA SER A 82 1.17 15.31 -0.01
C SER A 82 0.21 14.24 0.52
N SER A 83 0.73 13.10 0.99
CA SER A 83 -0.05 12.03 1.61
C SER A 83 -0.74 12.52 2.88
N LEU A 84 -0.05 13.28 3.74
CA LEU A 84 -0.63 13.90 4.94
C LEU A 84 -1.70 14.97 4.64
N GLN A 85 -1.66 15.56 3.45
CA GLN A 85 -2.64 16.55 3.01
C GLN A 85 -3.75 15.97 2.12
N GLY A 86 -3.75 14.66 1.85
CA GLY A 86 -4.73 14.02 0.97
C GLY A 86 -4.54 14.32 -0.53
N ARG A 87 -3.39 14.90 -0.91
CA ARG A 87 -3.06 15.29 -2.29
C ARG A 87 -2.39 14.14 -3.05
N LEU A 88 -3.15 13.08 -3.32
CA LEU A 88 -2.64 11.84 -3.93
C LEU A 88 -1.94 12.06 -5.27
N TRP A 89 -2.48 12.94 -6.12
CA TRP A 89 -1.88 13.25 -7.41
C TRP A 89 -0.45 13.77 -7.27
N GLN A 90 -0.23 14.70 -6.34
CA GLN A 90 1.10 15.25 -6.08
C GLN A 90 2.05 14.18 -5.53
N ALA A 91 1.56 13.30 -4.65
CA ALA A 91 2.35 12.16 -4.18
C ALA A 91 2.79 11.28 -5.36
N PHE A 92 1.89 10.92 -6.28
CA PHE A 92 2.23 10.14 -7.48
C PHE A 92 3.25 10.83 -8.40
N VAL A 93 3.14 12.15 -8.59
CA VAL A 93 4.13 12.93 -9.35
C VAL A 93 5.52 12.80 -8.72
N HIS A 94 5.63 12.93 -7.39
CA HIS A 94 6.90 12.82 -6.70
C HIS A 94 7.46 11.39 -6.66
N ILE A 95 6.61 10.36 -6.51
CA ILE A 95 7.03 8.95 -6.61
C ILE A 95 7.58 8.68 -7.99
N ASN A 96 6.83 9.01 -9.06
CA ASN A 96 7.26 8.77 -10.44
C ASN A 96 8.55 9.54 -10.77
N GLY A 97 8.67 10.78 -10.31
CA GLY A 97 9.89 11.57 -10.45
C GLY A 97 11.10 10.89 -9.79
N GLY A 98 10.95 10.44 -8.54
CA GLY A 98 12.00 9.75 -7.81
C GLY A 98 12.41 8.42 -8.46
N LEU A 99 11.45 7.61 -8.92
CA LEU A 99 11.72 6.38 -9.67
C LEU A 99 12.52 6.65 -10.96
N LYS A 100 12.10 7.65 -11.75
CA LYS A 100 12.83 8.06 -12.97
C LYS A 100 14.26 8.47 -12.67
N LEU A 101 14.49 9.24 -11.59
CA LEU A 101 15.83 9.64 -11.17
C LEU A 101 16.69 8.45 -10.75
N ILE A 102 16.14 7.50 -9.99
CA ILE A 102 16.83 6.27 -9.58
C ILE A 102 17.35 5.51 -10.80
N HIS A 103 16.51 5.34 -11.83
CA HIS A 103 16.92 4.64 -13.05
C HIS A 103 17.88 5.47 -13.91
N GLN A 104 17.65 6.78 -14.06
CA GLN A 104 18.50 7.67 -14.85
C GLN A 104 19.92 7.73 -14.28
N TRP A 105 20.05 7.75 -12.95
CA TRP A 105 21.34 7.77 -12.26
C TRP A 105 21.93 6.38 -12.01
N LYS A 106 21.26 5.32 -12.49
CA LYS A 106 21.68 3.92 -12.32
C LYS A 106 21.96 3.56 -10.86
N LEU A 107 21.18 4.08 -9.93
CA LEU A 107 21.46 3.96 -8.50
C LEU A 107 21.26 2.53 -7.96
N ALA A 108 20.47 1.71 -8.63
CA ALA A 108 20.26 0.30 -8.28
C ALA A 108 21.24 -0.66 -8.98
N ASP A 109 22.01 -0.19 -9.97
CA ASP A 109 22.89 -1.00 -10.82
C ASP A 109 24.34 -0.96 -10.29
N ARG A 110 24.55 -1.49 -9.08
CA ARG A 110 25.82 -1.34 -8.34
C ARG A 110 26.73 -2.58 -8.33
N GLY A 111 26.27 -3.71 -8.89
CA GLY A 111 27.01 -4.97 -8.81
C GLY A 111 27.26 -5.43 -7.36
N GLU A 112 28.35 -6.18 -7.14
CA GLU A 112 28.76 -6.71 -5.82
C GLU A 112 29.51 -5.70 -4.94
N ASP A 113 29.85 -4.51 -5.44
CA ASP A 113 30.68 -3.53 -4.75
C ASP A 113 29.85 -2.66 -3.77
N LYS A 114 29.19 -3.32 -2.82
CA LYS A 114 28.43 -2.69 -1.74
C LYS A 114 29.37 -2.30 -0.61
N ARG A 115 29.49 -1.00 -0.33
CA ARG A 115 30.20 -0.47 0.85
C ARG A 115 29.20 -0.14 1.96
N ASP A 116 29.62 -0.24 3.22
CA ASP A 116 28.79 0.13 4.39
C ASP A 116 28.27 1.59 4.32
N GLU A 117 28.95 2.47 3.58
CA GLU A 117 28.57 3.86 3.31
C GLU A 117 27.35 4.02 2.36
N ASP A 118 26.71 2.94 1.94
CA ASP A 118 25.52 2.94 1.06
C ASP A 118 24.19 2.70 1.79
N LEU A 119 24.20 2.54 3.12
CA LEU A 119 22.99 2.26 3.89
C LEU A 119 21.86 3.29 3.66
N ASP A 120 22.18 4.58 3.66
CA ASP A 120 21.21 5.66 3.43
C ASP A 120 20.52 5.53 2.07
N LEU A 121 21.26 5.07 1.06
CA LEU A 121 20.70 4.85 -0.26
C LEU A 121 19.86 3.57 -0.29
N ASP A 122 20.33 2.47 0.30
CA ASP A 122 19.56 1.23 0.36
C ASP A 122 18.19 1.48 1.01
N VAL A 123 18.15 2.28 2.10
CA VAL A 123 16.89 2.72 2.71
C VAL A 123 16.01 3.51 1.73
N LEU A 124 16.58 4.47 1.00
CA LEU A 124 15.81 5.22 -0.01
C LEU A 124 15.27 4.31 -1.12
N LEU A 125 16.08 3.36 -1.63
CA LEU A 125 15.65 2.43 -2.67
C LEU A 125 14.51 1.53 -2.18
N VAL A 126 14.56 1.07 -0.94
CA VAL A 126 13.48 0.29 -0.30
C VAL A 126 12.21 1.14 -0.19
N LEU A 127 12.31 2.37 0.31
CA LEU A 127 11.18 3.28 0.41
C LEU A 127 10.53 3.54 -0.96
N PHE A 128 11.33 3.77 -2.01
CA PHE A 128 10.79 3.93 -3.36
C PHE A 128 10.18 2.64 -3.93
N THR A 129 10.72 1.47 -3.57
CA THR A 129 10.15 0.17 -3.95
C THR A 129 8.78 -0.04 -3.30
N GLN A 130 8.64 0.27 -2.01
CA GLN A 130 7.36 0.23 -1.29
C GLN A 130 6.36 1.23 -1.88
N LEU A 131 6.79 2.47 -2.15
CA LEU A 131 5.94 3.51 -2.72
C LEU A 131 5.48 3.18 -4.14
N ASP A 132 6.33 2.54 -4.94
CA ASP A 132 5.94 2.00 -6.24
C ASP A 132 4.84 0.94 -6.08
N SER A 133 5.02 -0.02 -5.17
CA SER A 133 4.02 -1.05 -4.87
C SER A 133 2.67 -0.45 -4.48
N GLN A 134 2.68 0.59 -3.63
CA GLN A 134 1.46 1.28 -3.20
C GLN A 134 0.78 2.07 -4.33
N ALA A 135 1.53 2.55 -5.32
CA ALA A 135 1.00 3.29 -6.45
C ALA A 135 0.39 2.41 -7.54
N ARG A 136 0.89 1.17 -7.70
CA ARG A 136 0.48 0.22 -8.75
C ARG A 136 -1.05 0.05 -8.89
N PRO A 137 -1.86 -0.10 -7.82
CA PRO A 137 -3.32 -0.26 -7.94
C PRO A 137 -4.03 0.90 -8.63
N TYR A 138 -3.44 2.10 -8.65
CA TYR A 138 -4.05 3.32 -9.19
C TYR A 138 -3.63 3.60 -10.64
N LEU A 139 -2.47 3.08 -11.07
CA LEU A 139 -1.88 3.39 -12.38
C LEU A 139 -2.81 3.12 -13.57
N PRO A 140 -3.62 2.06 -13.59
CA PRO A 140 -4.45 1.78 -14.77
C PRO A 140 -5.52 2.83 -15.04
N SER A 141 -5.93 3.55 -14.00
CA SER A 141 -6.86 4.69 -14.11
C SER A 141 -6.13 6.02 -14.34
N LEU A 142 -4.79 6.04 -14.24
CA LEU A 142 -3.94 7.24 -14.39
C LEU A 142 -3.08 7.22 -15.67
N SER A 143 -3.11 6.13 -16.46
CA SER A 143 -2.16 5.83 -17.54
C SER A 143 -2.01 6.92 -18.60
N ASN A 144 -3.05 7.75 -18.80
CA ASN A 144 -3.01 8.84 -19.77
C ASN A 144 -2.35 10.12 -19.23
N ASN A 145 -2.21 10.25 -17.91
CA ASN A 145 -1.74 11.48 -17.26
C ASN A 145 -0.31 11.37 -16.73
N LEU A 146 0.19 10.17 -16.46
CA LEU A 146 1.53 9.94 -15.92
C LEU A 146 2.22 8.75 -16.61
N GLN A 147 3.35 9.00 -17.29
CA GLN A 147 4.22 7.93 -17.78
C GLN A 147 4.97 7.30 -16.60
N TRP A 148 4.45 6.19 -16.09
CA TRP A 148 5.07 5.39 -15.03
C TRP A 148 6.13 4.44 -15.58
N THR A 149 7.12 4.07 -14.77
CA THR A 149 8.17 3.14 -15.20
C THR A 149 7.85 1.71 -14.79
N ASP A 150 8.07 0.77 -15.70
CA ASP A 150 8.00 -0.67 -15.40
C ASP A 150 9.36 -1.26 -15.06
N LYS A 151 10.40 -0.43 -14.95
CA LYS A 151 11.73 -0.88 -14.53
C LYS A 151 11.73 -1.15 -13.02
N GLN A 152 12.17 -2.34 -12.64
CA GLN A 152 12.31 -2.71 -11.24
C GLN A 152 13.56 -2.08 -10.60
N ILE A 153 13.45 -1.76 -9.32
CA ILE A 153 14.60 -1.51 -8.46
C ILE A 153 15.08 -2.88 -7.97
N ILE A 154 16.23 -3.32 -8.47
CA ILE A 154 16.83 -4.59 -8.07
C ILE A 154 17.75 -4.31 -6.89
N LEU A 155 17.39 -4.80 -5.70
CA LEU A 155 18.28 -4.83 -4.54
C LEU A 155 19.01 -6.18 -4.55
N SER A 156 20.32 -6.18 -4.31
CA SER A 156 21.21 -7.36 -4.47
C SER A 156 20.58 -8.68 -4.05
N SER A 157 20.56 -9.64 -4.98
CA SER A 157 20.14 -11.00 -4.73
C SER A 157 21.26 -11.79 -4.05
N SER A 158 21.08 -12.12 -2.78
CA SER A 158 21.93 -13.08 -2.06
C SER A 158 21.22 -14.42 -1.95
N THR A 159 21.94 -15.52 -2.08
CA THR A 159 21.45 -16.89 -1.79
C THR A 159 21.77 -17.31 -0.35
N HIS A 160 22.52 -16.49 0.39
CA HIS A 160 22.84 -16.77 1.78
C HIS A 160 21.63 -16.56 2.69
N PRO A 161 21.58 -17.26 3.85
CA PRO A 161 20.62 -16.96 4.91
C PRO A 161 20.64 -15.47 5.26
N PHE A 162 19.49 -14.92 5.65
CA PHE A 162 19.44 -13.55 6.13
C PHE A 162 20.29 -13.37 7.38
N LYS A 163 20.85 -12.18 7.57
CA LYS A 163 21.59 -11.77 8.77
C LYS A 163 20.71 -11.09 9.80
N SER A 164 19.54 -10.59 9.38
CA SER A 164 18.58 -9.88 10.23
C SER A 164 17.17 -9.93 9.64
N LEU A 165 16.15 -9.67 10.48
CA LEU A 165 14.77 -9.49 10.01
C LEU A 165 14.62 -8.30 9.06
N LEU A 166 15.39 -7.24 9.26
CA LEU A 166 15.40 -6.10 8.34
C LEU A 166 15.86 -6.50 6.94
N GLU A 167 16.90 -7.33 6.83
CA GLU A 167 17.35 -7.84 5.53
C GLU A 167 16.29 -8.71 4.86
N ALA A 168 15.60 -9.55 5.63
CA ALA A 168 14.50 -10.37 5.13
C ALA A 168 13.34 -9.50 4.63
N TYR A 169 12.97 -8.46 5.38
CA TYR A 169 11.92 -7.51 5.02
C TYR A 169 12.27 -6.73 3.74
N VAL A 170 13.48 -6.21 3.64
CA VAL A 170 13.97 -5.50 2.44
C VAL A 170 13.90 -6.38 1.20
N ALA A 171 14.35 -7.64 1.31
CA ALA A 171 14.25 -8.60 0.22
C ALA A 171 12.80 -8.92 -0.15
N LEU A 172 11.90 -9.02 0.84
CA LEU A 172 10.48 -9.28 0.62
C LEU A 172 9.82 -8.15 -0.16
N GLU A 173 10.14 -6.87 0.12
CA GLU A 173 9.55 -5.74 -0.60
C GLU A 173 9.90 -5.72 -2.09
N VAL A 174 11.07 -6.23 -2.49
CA VAL A 174 11.41 -6.41 -3.91
C VAL A 174 10.51 -7.46 -4.57
N HIS A 175 10.31 -8.60 -3.91
CA HIS A 175 9.38 -9.64 -4.40
C HIS A 175 7.92 -9.14 -4.42
N PHE A 176 7.53 -8.39 -3.40
CA PHE A 176 6.20 -7.79 -3.30
C PHE A 176 5.97 -6.78 -4.42
N ASN A 177 6.93 -5.91 -4.70
CA ASN A 177 6.85 -4.95 -5.80
C ASN A 177 6.71 -5.65 -7.15
N ARG A 178 7.50 -6.71 -7.39
CA ARG A 178 7.38 -7.52 -8.59
C ARG A 178 5.99 -8.15 -8.72
N MET A 179 5.44 -8.68 -7.64
CA MET A 179 4.06 -9.18 -7.60
C MET A 179 3.06 -8.08 -7.94
N MET A 180 3.18 -6.89 -7.36
CA MET A 180 2.29 -5.76 -7.68
C MET A 180 2.36 -5.34 -9.15
N GLN A 181 3.53 -5.40 -9.79
CA GLN A 181 3.69 -5.12 -11.22
C GLN A 181 2.92 -6.11 -12.09
N VAL A 182 2.96 -7.42 -11.76
CA VAL A 182 2.19 -8.45 -12.49
C VAL A 182 0.70 -8.14 -12.50
N PHE A 183 0.15 -7.66 -11.38
CA PHE A 183 -1.27 -7.34 -11.24
C PHE A 183 -1.62 -5.87 -11.56
N THR A 184 -0.66 -5.07 -12.05
CA THR A 184 -0.92 -3.68 -12.41
C THR A 184 -1.77 -3.58 -13.66
N ASN A 185 -1.66 -4.49 -14.64
CA ASN A 185 -2.37 -4.32 -15.91
C ASN A 185 -3.87 -4.65 -15.79
N ASN A 186 -4.75 -3.70 -16.16
CA ASN A 186 -6.19 -3.92 -16.20
C ASN A 186 -6.64 -4.98 -17.21
N SER A 187 -5.79 -5.34 -18.19
CA SER A 187 -6.10 -6.39 -19.17
C SER A 187 -6.50 -7.70 -18.50
N ILE A 188 -6.01 -7.99 -17.30
CA ILE A 188 -6.35 -9.21 -16.56
C ILE A 188 -7.85 -9.29 -16.25
N TYR A 189 -8.47 -8.16 -15.90
CA TYR A 189 -9.89 -8.12 -15.56
C TYR A 189 -10.80 -8.16 -16.78
N ILE A 190 -10.30 -7.66 -17.93
CA ILE A 190 -11.05 -7.51 -19.18
C ILE A 190 -10.85 -8.73 -20.10
N ASN A 191 -9.59 -9.09 -20.38
CA ASN A 191 -9.18 -10.11 -21.34
C ASN A 191 -8.72 -11.43 -20.67
N GLY A 192 -8.57 -11.44 -19.35
CA GLY A 192 -8.01 -12.57 -18.62
C GLY A 192 -6.47 -12.60 -18.63
N PRO A 193 -5.84 -13.59 -17.97
CA PRO A 193 -4.39 -13.71 -17.91
C PRO A 193 -3.80 -14.14 -19.26
N ASP A 194 -2.74 -13.46 -19.68
CA ASP A 194 -1.93 -13.87 -20.84
C ASP A 194 -0.76 -14.80 -20.45
N ALA A 195 -0.10 -15.39 -21.44
CA ALA A 195 1.02 -16.30 -21.22
C ALA A 195 2.22 -15.63 -20.53
N GLY A 196 2.48 -14.35 -20.81
CA GLY A 196 3.57 -13.59 -20.19
C GLY A 196 3.32 -13.37 -18.71
N MET A 197 2.09 -13.01 -18.34
CA MET A 197 1.66 -12.87 -16.95
C MET A 197 1.83 -14.19 -16.19
N GLN A 198 1.44 -15.33 -16.76
CA GLN A 198 1.59 -16.63 -16.08
C GLN A 198 3.06 -16.98 -15.85
N ILE A 199 3.95 -16.67 -16.81
CA ILE A 199 5.39 -16.85 -16.66
C ILE A 199 5.93 -15.97 -15.51
N GLU A 200 5.61 -14.68 -15.51
CA GLU A 200 6.05 -13.75 -14.47
C GLU A 200 5.52 -14.15 -13.08
N ARG A 201 4.25 -14.56 -13.00
CA ARG A 201 3.62 -15.07 -11.79
C ARG A 201 4.37 -16.30 -11.24
N GLN A 202 4.71 -17.25 -12.11
CA GLN A 202 5.49 -18.43 -11.71
C GLN A 202 6.89 -18.05 -11.23
N GLN A 203 7.55 -17.08 -11.87
CA GLN A 203 8.85 -16.59 -11.42
C GLN A 203 8.77 -15.89 -10.06
N CYS A 204 7.69 -15.14 -9.79
CA CYS A 204 7.45 -14.55 -8.47
C CYS A 204 7.31 -15.62 -7.39
N LEU A 205 6.53 -16.68 -7.65
CA LEU A 205 6.38 -17.81 -6.72
C LEU A 205 7.72 -18.47 -6.41
N LEU A 206 8.54 -18.77 -7.43
CA LEU A 206 9.87 -19.35 -7.24
C LEU A 206 10.77 -18.45 -6.39
N GLY A 207 10.77 -17.14 -6.66
CA GLY A 207 11.54 -16.19 -5.86
C GLY A 207 11.11 -16.13 -4.40
N LEU A 208 9.80 -16.19 -4.14
CA LEU A 208 9.26 -16.23 -2.79
C LEU A 208 9.56 -17.54 -2.05
N THR A 209 9.58 -18.68 -2.75
CA THR A 209 10.02 -19.96 -2.16
C THR A 209 11.49 -19.94 -1.76
N GLU A 210 12.35 -19.34 -2.57
CA GLU A 210 13.76 -19.15 -2.22
C GLU A 210 13.90 -18.20 -1.02
N TRP A 211 13.10 -17.13 -0.98
CA TRP A 211 13.04 -16.22 0.15
C TRP A 211 12.61 -16.95 1.44
N ASP A 212 11.59 -17.81 1.38
CA ASP A 212 11.14 -18.61 2.54
C ASP A 212 12.27 -19.50 3.05
N THR A 213 12.97 -20.18 2.14
CA THR A 213 14.11 -21.05 2.47
C THR A 213 15.24 -20.28 3.18
N ARG A 214 15.49 -19.02 2.80
CA ARG A 214 16.49 -18.16 3.44
C ARG A 214 16.03 -17.69 4.82
N LEU A 215 14.74 -17.41 4.99
CA LEU A 215 14.16 -17.05 6.27
C LEU A 215 14.22 -18.22 7.25
N ASP A 216 13.80 -19.42 6.83
CA ASP A 216 13.82 -20.62 7.68
C ASP A 216 15.22 -20.91 8.22
N LYS A 217 16.25 -20.77 7.37
CA LYS A 217 17.66 -20.91 7.80
C LYS A 217 18.05 -19.86 8.85
N TYR A 218 17.65 -18.61 8.67
CA TYR A 218 17.91 -17.55 9.66
C TYR A 218 17.21 -17.82 11.00
N LEU A 219 15.92 -18.21 10.95
CA LEU A 219 15.11 -18.51 12.12
C LEU A 219 15.59 -19.76 12.87
N GLY A 220 16.17 -20.74 12.17
CA GLY A 220 16.76 -21.93 12.77
C GLY A 220 18.09 -21.69 13.50
N ILE A 221 18.82 -20.61 13.16
CA ILE A 221 20.12 -20.28 13.77
C ILE A 221 19.96 -19.30 14.95
N THR A 222 18.96 -18.42 14.90
CA THR A 222 18.82 -17.30 15.83
C THR A 222 17.62 -17.51 16.77
N PRO A 223 17.82 -17.73 18.08
CA PRO A 223 16.71 -17.82 19.04
C PRO A 223 15.99 -16.48 19.14
N GLN A 224 14.70 -16.47 18.78
CA GLN A 224 13.85 -15.27 18.72
C GLN A 224 13.28 -14.95 20.09
N LEU A 225 13.87 -14.00 20.81
CA LEU A 225 13.35 -13.54 22.11
C LEU A 225 12.79 -12.12 22.09
N GLU A 226 13.02 -11.31 21.04
CA GLU A 226 12.78 -9.85 21.16
C GLU A 226 12.01 -9.16 20.02
N ASP A 227 11.69 -9.81 18.89
CA ASP A 227 11.02 -9.12 17.76
C ASP A 227 9.83 -9.88 17.15
N GLU A 228 8.90 -10.30 18.02
CA GLU A 228 7.68 -11.00 17.61
C GLU A 228 6.80 -10.15 16.67
N ARG A 229 6.78 -8.82 16.87
CA ARG A 229 5.95 -7.92 16.06
C ARG A 229 6.46 -7.80 14.62
N SER A 230 7.76 -7.62 14.39
CA SER A 230 8.27 -7.50 13.02
C SER A 230 8.14 -8.80 12.24
N LEU A 231 8.27 -9.96 12.92
CA LEU A 231 7.95 -11.26 12.33
C LEU A 231 6.50 -11.35 11.88
N LYS A 232 5.54 -10.89 12.69
CA LYS A 232 4.11 -10.87 12.31
C LYS A 232 3.86 -9.99 11.08
N VAL A 233 4.49 -8.82 11.01
CA VAL A 233 4.39 -7.93 9.83
C VAL A 233 4.93 -8.62 8.58
N LEU A 234 6.10 -9.24 8.69
CA LEU A 234 6.77 -9.95 7.61
C LEU A 234 5.95 -11.15 7.12
N PHE A 235 5.39 -11.96 8.04
CA PHE A 235 4.51 -13.07 7.68
C PHE A 235 3.20 -12.61 7.04
N ALA A 236 2.59 -11.52 7.52
CA ALA A 236 1.39 -10.96 6.91
C ALA A 236 1.67 -10.50 5.47
N ARG A 237 2.77 -9.76 5.26
CA ARG A 237 3.18 -9.27 3.95
C ARG A 237 3.49 -10.41 2.97
N ARG A 238 4.19 -11.44 3.44
CA ARG A 238 4.50 -12.66 2.66
C ARG A 238 3.25 -13.44 2.29
N ARG A 239 2.30 -13.57 3.23
CA ARG A 239 1.03 -14.28 3.02
C ARG A 239 0.13 -13.55 2.03
N LEU A 240 0.09 -12.22 2.07
CA LEU A 240 -0.62 -11.40 1.08
C LEU A 240 -0.11 -11.71 -0.33
N ALA A 241 1.21 -11.68 -0.54
CA ALA A 241 1.81 -12.03 -1.83
C ALA A 241 1.50 -13.48 -2.25
N GLN A 242 1.48 -14.43 -1.31
CA GLN A 242 1.13 -15.83 -1.60
C GLN A 242 -0.29 -15.95 -2.15
N VAL A 243 -1.28 -15.32 -1.50
CA VAL A 243 -2.68 -15.38 -1.91
C VAL A 243 -2.85 -14.81 -3.31
N ALA A 244 -2.26 -13.64 -3.59
CA ALA A 244 -2.32 -13.03 -4.92
C ALA A 244 -1.72 -13.94 -6.00
N LEU A 245 -0.54 -14.51 -5.73
CA LEU A 245 0.19 -15.33 -6.70
C LEU A 245 -0.29 -16.78 -6.79
N SER A 246 -1.08 -17.31 -5.86
CA SER A 246 -1.51 -18.73 -5.89
C SER A 246 -2.94 -18.92 -6.38
N MET A 247 -3.66 -17.82 -6.58
CA MET A 247 -5.06 -17.84 -7.00
C MET A 247 -5.30 -18.57 -8.32
N ASP A 248 -6.28 -19.46 -8.36
CA ASP A 248 -6.74 -20.06 -9.60
C ASP A 248 -7.60 -19.06 -10.38
N LEU A 249 -7.00 -18.45 -11.41
CA LEU A 249 -7.65 -17.41 -12.21
C LEU A 249 -8.85 -17.93 -13.01
N GLU A 250 -8.97 -19.24 -13.24
CA GLU A 250 -10.12 -19.84 -13.93
C GLU A 250 -11.38 -19.81 -13.07
N LYS A 251 -11.23 -19.88 -11.74
CA LYS A 251 -12.33 -19.75 -10.77
C LYS A 251 -12.78 -18.29 -10.58
N GLY A 252 -12.06 -17.32 -11.15
CA GLY A 252 -12.33 -15.90 -10.98
C GLY A 252 -12.40 -15.48 -9.51
N GLU A 253 -13.38 -14.66 -9.14
CA GLU A 253 -13.57 -14.20 -7.76
C GLU A 253 -13.89 -15.33 -6.76
N LEU A 254 -14.30 -16.52 -7.24
CA LEU A 254 -14.56 -17.64 -6.35
C LEU A 254 -13.28 -18.27 -5.81
N ALA A 255 -12.15 -18.07 -6.49
CA ALA A 255 -10.85 -18.62 -6.12
C ALA A 255 -10.42 -18.23 -4.70
N HIS A 256 -10.90 -17.10 -4.20
CA HIS A 256 -10.67 -16.63 -2.84
C HIS A 256 -11.18 -17.57 -1.74
N ASP A 257 -12.10 -18.50 -2.05
CA ASP A 257 -12.56 -19.51 -1.08
C ASP A 257 -11.49 -20.52 -0.70
N ASP A 258 -10.53 -20.77 -1.60
CA ASP A 258 -9.43 -21.69 -1.33
C ASP A 258 -8.43 -21.10 -0.29
N PHE A 259 -8.57 -19.81 0.04
CA PHE A 259 -7.65 -19.05 0.91
C PHE A 259 -8.30 -18.57 2.22
N VAL A 260 -9.42 -19.16 2.63
CA VAL A 260 -10.13 -18.77 3.87
C VAL A 260 -9.23 -18.94 5.11
N GLU A 261 -8.42 -20.00 5.15
CA GLU A 261 -7.45 -20.22 6.23
C GLU A 261 -6.32 -19.19 6.20
N ASP A 262 -5.81 -18.83 5.02
CA ASP A 262 -4.83 -17.76 4.86
C ASP A 262 -5.38 -16.40 5.32
N TYR A 263 -6.65 -16.11 5.03
CA TYR A 263 -7.32 -14.91 5.50
C TYR A 263 -7.50 -14.89 7.02
N ALA A 264 -7.92 -16.00 7.62
CA ALA A 264 -8.01 -16.12 9.06
C ALA A 264 -6.64 -15.94 9.73
N TYR A 265 -5.59 -16.53 9.16
CA TYR A 265 -4.22 -16.39 9.65
C TYR A 265 -3.75 -14.92 9.60
N MET A 266 -3.89 -14.25 8.45
CA MET A 266 -3.56 -12.83 8.32
C MET A 266 -4.36 -11.97 9.29
N LEU A 267 -5.66 -12.22 9.42
CA LEU A 267 -6.53 -11.48 10.33
C LEU A 267 -6.07 -11.60 11.78
N ASN A 268 -5.65 -12.80 12.22
CA ASN A 268 -5.09 -13.00 13.55
C ASN A 268 -3.78 -12.22 13.74
N LEU A 269 -2.88 -12.24 12.75
CA LEU A 269 -1.66 -11.41 12.79
C LEU A 269 -2.00 -9.91 12.92
N MET A 270 -3.04 -9.43 12.22
CA MET A 270 -3.48 -8.04 12.32
C MET A 270 -4.05 -7.72 13.69
N GLY A 271 -4.87 -8.61 14.26
CA GLY A 271 -5.38 -8.49 15.62
C GLY A 271 -4.24 -8.36 16.64
N ASP A 272 -3.21 -9.19 16.52
CA ASP A 272 -2.04 -9.14 17.38
C ASP A 272 -1.23 -7.85 17.22
N ILE A 273 -0.96 -7.41 15.98
CA ILE A 273 -0.24 -6.15 15.70
C ILE A 273 -1.00 -4.92 16.21
N LEU A 274 -2.33 -4.99 16.21
CA LEU A 274 -3.21 -3.93 16.68
C LEU A 274 -3.52 -4.05 18.19
N GLU A 275 -3.02 -5.09 18.87
CA GLU A 275 -3.30 -5.40 20.28
C GLU A 275 -4.82 -5.55 20.54
N ASP A 276 -5.54 -6.15 19.59
CA ASP A 276 -6.98 -6.45 19.59
C ASP A 276 -7.18 -7.90 19.15
N PRO A 277 -6.91 -8.90 20.02
CA PRO A 277 -7.13 -10.30 19.66
C PRO A 277 -8.63 -10.55 19.44
N MET A 278 -8.96 -11.27 18.36
CA MET A 278 -10.32 -11.46 17.77
C MET A 278 -11.36 -12.18 18.67
N ASN A 279 -11.17 -12.22 19.98
CA ASN A 279 -11.88 -13.09 20.92
C ASN A 279 -13.37 -12.73 21.18
N SER A 280 -13.95 -11.71 20.54
CA SER A 280 -15.40 -11.51 20.59
C SER A 280 -15.92 -10.56 19.51
N LEU A 281 -16.77 -11.09 18.61
CA LEU A 281 -17.65 -10.27 17.75
C LEU A 281 -18.60 -9.40 18.59
N ASP A 282 -18.96 -9.86 19.79
CA ASP A 282 -19.86 -9.19 20.75
C ASP A 282 -19.16 -8.22 21.70
N SER A 283 -17.84 -8.01 21.57
CA SER A 283 -17.22 -6.90 22.28
C SER A 283 -17.68 -5.58 21.68
N GLN A 284 -18.78 -5.05 22.23
CA GLN A 284 -19.08 -3.62 22.26
C GLN A 284 -17.76 -2.87 22.39
N PRO A 285 -17.52 -1.80 21.59
CA PRO A 285 -16.23 -1.11 21.52
C PRO A 285 -15.74 -0.80 22.93
N LYS A 286 -14.83 -1.65 23.45
CA LYS A 286 -14.29 -1.49 24.79
C LYS A 286 -13.43 -0.24 24.73
N ASN A 287 -13.98 0.85 25.26
CA ASN A 287 -13.49 2.22 25.22
C ASN A 287 -13.72 2.99 23.91
N ILE A 288 -14.95 3.49 23.74
CA ILE A 288 -15.28 4.68 22.92
C ILE A 288 -14.43 5.91 23.35
N TYR A 289 -13.79 5.86 24.53
CA TYR A 289 -12.90 6.89 25.08
C TYR A 289 -11.40 6.63 24.91
N ARG A 290 -10.97 5.60 24.16
CA ARG A 290 -9.53 5.48 23.83
C ARG A 290 -9.21 6.66 22.92
N VAL A 291 -8.58 7.70 23.47
CA VAL A 291 -8.07 8.85 22.69
C VAL A 291 -7.23 8.26 21.57
N GLN A 292 -7.78 8.26 20.37
CA GLN A 292 -7.20 7.57 19.24
C GLN A 292 -5.97 8.36 18.85
N LYS A 293 -4.79 7.86 19.26
CA LYS A 293 -3.53 8.54 18.98
C LYS A 293 -3.35 8.55 17.47
N MET A 294 -3.51 9.73 16.89
CA MET A 294 -3.31 9.95 15.48
C MET A 294 -1.87 9.52 15.11
N SER A 295 -1.74 8.55 14.21
CA SER A 295 -0.45 8.04 13.75
C SER A 295 -0.41 8.00 12.23
N PHE A 296 0.74 8.38 11.69
CA PHE A 296 1.02 8.32 10.27
C PHE A 296 2.24 7.43 10.03
N HIS A 297 2.11 6.50 9.09
CA HIS A 297 3.17 5.67 8.58
C HIS A 297 3.13 5.75 7.05
N LEU A 298 4.28 5.99 6.42
CA LEU A 298 4.35 5.98 4.95
C LEU A 298 4.33 4.55 4.38
N GLU A 299 4.62 3.57 5.22
CA GLU A 299 4.48 2.14 4.92
C GLU A 299 3.05 1.67 5.19
N THR A 300 2.64 0.63 4.47
CA THR A 300 1.38 -0.09 4.67
C THR A 300 1.65 -1.35 5.48
N ILE A 301 1.06 -1.44 6.68
CA ILE A 301 1.34 -2.54 7.62
C ILE A 301 0.07 -3.39 7.80
N THR A 302 -1.01 -2.75 8.20
CA THR A 302 -2.27 -3.42 8.56
C THR A 302 -3.39 -3.14 7.56
N THR A 303 -3.36 -1.96 6.93
CA THR A 303 -4.42 -1.49 6.05
C THR A 303 -4.57 -2.36 4.81
N GLU A 304 -3.47 -2.72 4.15
CA GLU A 304 -3.50 -3.54 2.92
C GLU A 304 -4.02 -4.97 3.17
N PRO A 305 -3.50 -5.75 4.15
CA PRO A 305 -4.06 -7.07 4.45
C PRO A 305 -5.54 -7.02 4.85
N LEU A 306 -5.93 -6.08 5.71
CA LEU A 306 -7.31 -5.94 6.15
C LEU A 306 -8.24 -5.54 4.99
N PHE A 307 -7.79 -4.64 4.12
CA PHE A 307 -8.54 -4.25 2.94
C PHE A 307 -8.72 -5.42 1.97
N LEU A 308 -7.68 -6.21 1.74
CA LEU A 308 -7.78 -7.43 0.93
C LEU A 308 -8.80 -8.41 1.51
N ILE A 309 -8.73 -8.70 2.82
CA ILE A 309 -9.66 -9.62 3.49
C ILE A 309 -11.09 -9.09 3.40
N ALA A 310 -11.30 -7.82 3.74
CA ALA A 310 -12.63 -7.19 3.72
C ALA A 310 -13.25 -7.15 2.31
N LEU A 311 -12.42 -7.02 1.28
CA LEU A 311 -12.86 -6.95 -0.11
C LEU A 311 -13.09 -8.34 -0.73
N ARG A 312 -12.21 -9.31 -0.44
CA ARG A 312 -12.14 -10.58 -1.18
C ARG A 312 -12.63 -11.80 -0.42
N CYS A 313 -12.48 -11.83 0.91
CA CYS A 313 -12.96 -12.96 1.70
C CYS A 313 -14.50 -13.00 1.68
N ARG A 314 -15.06 -14.16 1.37
CA ARG A 314 -16.51 -14.36 1.31
C ARG A 314 -17.08 -14.97 2.59
N GLU A 315 -16.22 -15.48 3.48
CA GLU A 315 -16.65 -16.00 4.77
C GLU A 315 -17.14 -14.82 5.65
N PRO A 316 -18.42 -14.80 6.07
CA PRO A 316 -19.04 -13.66 6.72
C PRO A 316 -18.33 -13.17 7.98
N THR A 317 -17.76 -14.08 8.77
CA THR A 317 -17.15 -13.78 10.07
C THR A 317 -15.82 -13.05 9.90
N ILE A 318 -14.91 -13.65 9.13
CA ILE A 318 -13.57 -13.12 8.83
C ILE A 318 -13.70 -11.78 8.12
N ARG A 319 -14.60 -11.68 7.14
CA ARG A 319 -14.84 -10.44 6.39
C ARG A 319 -15.30 -9.30 7.29
N ARG A 320 -16.30 -9.54 8.14
CA ARG A 320 -16.83 -8.53 9.09
C ARG A 320 -15.81 -8.16 10.15
N GLN A 321 -14.98 -9.09 10.61
CA GLN A 321 -13.89 -8.82 11.55
C GLN A 321 -12.82 -7.91 10.94
N ALA A 322 -12.46 -8.11 9.67
CA ALA A 322 -11.52 -7.22 8.99
C ALA A 322 -12.07 -5.78 8.87
N ILE A 323 -13.36 -5.63 8.51
CA ILE A 323 -14.05 -4.33 8.50
C ILE A 323 -14.08 -3.70 9.90
N ARG A 324 -14.37 -4.50 10.95
CA ARG A 324 -14.32 -4.03 12.35
C ARG A 324 -12.95 -3.45 12.70
N LEU A 325 -11.87 -4.15 12.37
CA LEU A 325 -10.51 -3.69 12.65
C LEU A 325 -10.17 -2.40 11.89
N LEU A 326 -10.51 -2.32 10.59
CA LEU A 326 -10.33 -1.08 9.81
C LEU A 326 -11.08 0.10 10.43
N ARG A 327 -12.29 -0.12 10.93
CA ARG A 327 -13.12 0.90 11.58
C ARG A 327 -12.59 1.32 12.95
N GLN A 328 -12.11 0.37 13.75
CA GLN A 328 -11.65 0.61 15.12
C GLN A 328 -10.22 1.17 15.17
N TYR A 329 -9.41 0.91 14.14
CA TYR A 329 -8.04 1.41 14.02
C TYR A 329 -7.86 2.17 12.69
N PRO A 330 -8.51 3.34 12.53
CA PRO A 330 -8.33 4.23 11.39
C PRO A 330 -6.93 4.86 11.45
N ARG A 331 -5.91 4.08 11.14
CA ARG A 331 -4.53 4.55 11.03
C ARG A 331 -4.33 5.18 9.67
N ARG A 332 -3.39 6.12 9.58
CA ARG A 332 -2.95 6.64 8.30
C ARG A 332 -1.70 5.91 7.88
N GLU A 333 -1.88 4.86 7.11
CA GLU A 333 -0.80 4.03 6.57
C GLU A 333 -0.72 4.20 5.06
N GLY A 334 0.49 4.30 4.53
CA GLY A 334 0.71 4.44 3.10
C GLY A 334 0.39 5.82 2.53
N ILE A 335 0.43 5.87 1.21
CA ILE A 335 0.07 7.03 0.42
C ILE A 335 -1.44 7.26 0.37
N CYS A 336 -2.24 6.20 0.55
CA CYS A 336 -3.69 6.21 0.46
C CYS A 336 -4.35 5.97 1.83
N GLU A 337 -5.52 6.57 2.03
CA GLU A 337 -6.11 6.65 3.37
C GLU A 337 -6.87 5.36 3.76
N GLY A 338 -6.60 4.83 4.96
CA GLY A 338 -7.33 3.67 5.50
C GLY A 338 -8.85 3.86 5.61
N MET A 339 -9.33 5.10 5.77
CA MET A 339 -10.76 5.41 5.71
C MET A 339 -11.36 5.23 4.33
N ALA A 340 -10.61 5.52 3.26
CA ALA A 340 -11.06 5.23 1.91
C ALA A 340 -11.19 3.71 1.73
N ALA A 341 -10.19 2.95 2.19
CA ALA A 341 -10.24 1.50 2.18
C ALA A 341 -11.46 0.95 2.95
N LEU A 342 -11.77 1.48 4.14
CA LEU A 342 -12.96 1.11 4.90
C LEU A 342 -14.26 1.40 4.14
N ASN A 343 -14.46 2.63 3.67
CA ASN A 343 -15.68 3.04 2.97
C ASN A 343 -15.91 2.21 1.71
N ILE A 344 -14.84 1.92 0.96
CA ILE A 344 -14.90 1.05 -0.22
C ILE A 344 -15.28 -0.38 0.20
N ALA A 345 -14.62 -0.93 1.22
CA ALA A 345 -14.86 -2.30 1.66
C ALA A 345 -16.29 -2.52 2.20
N GLU A 346 -16.80 -1.59 3.02
CA GLU A 346 -18.17 -1.61 3.52
C GLU A 346 -19.17 -1.59 2.35
N ARG A 347 -18.97 -0.64 1.42
CA ARG A 347 -19.88 -0.49 0.29
C ARG A 347 -19.82 -1.66 -0.68
N VAL A 348 -18.64 -2.26 -0.90
CA VAL A 348 -18.51 -3.50 -1.67
C VAL A 348 -19.22 -4.65 -0.97
N MET A 349 -19.11 -4.80 0.35
CA MET A 349 -19.83 -5.83 1.09
C MET A 349 -21.34 -5.67 0.96
N GLU A 350 -21.87 -4.45 1.11
CA GLU A 350 -23.30 -4.17 0.91
C GLU A 350 -23.76 -4.56 -0.50
N ILE A 351 -23.02 -4.12 -1.53
CA ILE A 351 -23.28 -4.40 -2.94
C ILE A 351 -23.36 -5.92 -3.20
N GLU A 352 -22.43 -6.67 -2.64
CA GLU A 352 -22.34 -8.11 -2.84
C GLU A 352 -23.42 -8.88 -2.06
N GLU A 353 -23.77 -8.42 -0.85
CA GLU A 353 -24.77 -9.05 0.03
C GLU A 353 -26.22 -8.78 -0.38
N GLU A 354 -26.48 -7.90 -1.37
CA GLU A 354 -27.81 -7.69 -1.97
C GLU A 354 -28.45 -9.01 -2.46
N CYS A 355 -27.64 -9.99 -2.87
CA CYS A 355 -28.16 -11.29 -3.30
C CYS A 355 -28.71 -12.16 -2.18
N LEU A 356 -28.41 -11.84 -0.92
CA LEU A 356 -28.88 -12.59 0.25
C LEU A 356 -30.31 -12.22 0.65
N THR A 357 -30.83 -11.10 0.17
CA THR A 357 -32.15 -10.57 0.52
C THR A 357 -33.16 -10.60 -0.63
N SER A 358 -32.75 -10.99 -1.84
CA SER A 358 -33.60 -11.01 -3.03
C SER A 358 -34.39 -12.33 -3.18
N PRO A 359 -35.74 -12.29 -3.29
CA PRO A 359 -36.54 -13.50 -3.47
C PRO A 359 -36.56 -13.93 -4.95
N ASP A 360 -36.25 -15.22 -5.15
CA ASP A 360 -36.43 -16.05 -6.34
C ASP A 360 -35.55 -15.78 -7.57
N TYR A 361 -34.84 -16.85 -8.00
CA TYR A 361 -33.92 -16.99 -9.15
C TYR A 361 -32.50 -16.44 -8.94
N ALA A 362 -31.89 -16.75 -7.80
CA ALA A 362 -31.04 -17.94 -7.57
C ALA A 362 -29.55 -17.70 -7.90
N CYS A 363 -28.87 -17.09 -6.93
CA CYS A 363 -27.42 -17.23 -6.75
C CYS A 363 -27.05 -18.71 -6.57
N VAL A 364 -26.90 -19.47 -7.67
CA VAL A 364 -26.69 -20.93 -7.63
C VAL A 364 -25.23 -21.35 -7.46
N ARG A 365 -24.27 -20.41 -7.58
CA ARG A 365 -22.83 -20.73 -7.67
C ARG A 365 -21.99 -19.96 -6.66
N GLY A 366 -21.76 -20.58 -5.50
CA GLY A 366 -20.89 -20.06 -4.43
C GLY A 366 -21.42 -20.46 -3.05
N LYS A 367 -20.51 -20.67 -2.08
CA LYS A 367 -20.87 -21.05 -0.70
C LYS A 367 -21.52 -19.91 0.09
N TRP A 368 -21.12 -18.68 -0.23
CA TRP A 368 -21.55 -17.46 0.46
C TRP A 368 -22.19 -16.49 -0.53
N ILE A 369 -21.42 -15.56 -1.11
CA ILE A 369 -21.86 -14.69 -2.20
C ILE A 369 -21.61 -15.40 -3.53
N CYS A 370 -22.60 -15.40 -4.44
CA CYS A 370 -22.42 -16.05 -5.74
C CYS A 370 -21.57 -15.25 -6.72
N GLU A 371 -20.98 -15.95 -7.69
CA GLU A 371 -20.02 -15.40 -8.65
C GLU A 371 -20.49 -14.12 -9.36
N ASN A 372 -21.78 -14.02 -9.70
CA ASN A 372 -22.33 -12.89 -10.43
C ASN A 372 -22.40 -11.60 -9.60
N HIS A 373 -22.60 -11.73 -8.29
CA HIS A 373 -22.69 -10.58 -7.38
C HIS A 373 -21.34 -10.15 -6.86
N ARG A 374 -20.29 -10.98 -7.04
CA ARG A 374 -18.93 -10.62 -6.65
C ARG A 374 -18.44 -9.42 -7.44
N VAL A 375 -17.88 -8.45 -6.73
CA VAL A 375 -17.15 -7.34 -7.32
C VAL A 375 -15.89 -7.88 -7.98
N LYS A 376 -15.82 -7.76 -9.30
CA LYS A 376 -14.69 -8.22 -10.10
C LYS A 376 -13.70 -7.09 -10.37
N TRP A 377 -14.18 -5.86 -10.50
CA TRP A 377 -13.34 -4.73 -10.86
C TRP A 377 -13.68 -3.46 -10.07
N LEU A 378 -12.64 -2.81 -9.57
CA LEU A 378 -12.68 -1.49 -8.94
C LEU A 378 -11.84 -0.54 -9.78
N GLN A 379 -12.44 0.53 -10.28
CA GLN A 379 -11.73 1.59 -11.00
C GLN A 379 -11.60 2.82 -10.11
N PHE A 380 -10.37 3.29 -9.89
CA PHE A 380 -10.10 4.42 -9.01
C PHE A 380 -9.85 5.70 -9.82
N PHE A 381 -10.77 6.66 -9.75
CA PHE A 381 -10.62 7.96 -10.36
C PHE A 381 -10.25 9.00 -9.29
N LEU A 382 -9.12 9.69 -9.49
CA LEU A 382 -8.83 10.91 -8.75
C LEU A 382 -9.69 12.03 -9.36
N VAL A 383 -10.70 12.49 -8.63
CA VAL A 383 -11.63 13.52 -9.14
C VAL A 383 -11.10 14.90 -8.79
N HIS A 384 -10.74 15.10 -7.52
CA HIS A 384 -10.14 16.33 -7.00
C HIS A 384 -9.14 15.97 -5.90
N ASP A 385 -8.39 16.95 -5.42
CA ASP A 385 -7.65 16.78 -4.16
C ASP A 385 -8.63 16.28 -3.08
N ARG A 386 -8.25 15.20 -2.39
CA ARG A 386 -9.01 14.65 -1.24
C ARG A 386 -10.34 13.98 -1.57
N GLN A 387 -10.62 13.74 -2.86
CA GLN A 387 -11.81 13.01 -3.30
C GLN A 387 -11.44 11.99 -4.38
N ALA A 388 -11.72 10.72 -4.10
CA ALA A 388 -11.65 9.65 -5.06
C ALA A 388 -13.05 9.16 -5.40
N ARG A 389 -13.30 8.93 -6.69
CA ARG A 389 -14.46 8.21 -7.18
C ARG A 389 -14.02 6.81 -7.53
N THR A 390 -14.61 5.81 -6.89
CA THR A 390 -14.39 4.41 -7.21
C THR A 390 -15.61 3.89 -7.95
N VAL A 391 -15.43 3.36 -9.17
CA VAL A 391 -16.51 2.69 -9.90
C VAL A 391 -16.37 1.19 -9.69
N VAL A 392 -17.44 0.58 -9.19
CA VAL A 392 -17.51 -0.82 -8.80
C VAL A 392 -18.29 -1.60 -9.84
N HIS A 393 -17.68 -2.64 -10.41
CA HIS A 393 -18.35 -3.56 -11.31
C HIS A 393 -18.39 -4.95 -10.70
N THR A 394 -19.59 -5.47 -10.53
CA THR A 394 -19.80 -6.90 -10.29
C THR A 394 -19.51 -7.69 -11.57
N ARG A 395 -19.31 -9.00 -11.45
CA ARG A 395 -19.22 -9.86 -12.62
C ARG A 395 -20.48 -9.74 -13.50
N GLU A 396 -21.66 -9.65 -12.89
CA GLU A 396 -22.90 -9.44 -13.63
C GLU A 396 -22.91 -8.12 -14.41
N ASP A 397 -22.42 -7.04 -13.80
CA ASP A 397 -22.32 -5.74 -14.48
C ASP A 397 -21.45 -5.86 -15.74
N LEU A 398 -20.32 -6.57 -15.65
CA LEU A 398 -19.42 -6.76 -16.79
C LEU A 398 -20.03 -7.66 -17.87
N LEU A 399 -20.74 -8.72 -17.49
CA LEU A 399 -21.41 -9.62 -18.45
C LEU A 399 -22.51 -8.91 -19.24
N HIS A 400 -23.20 -7.96 -18.61
CA HIS A 400 -24.30 -7.21 -19.23
C HIS A 400 -23.91 -5.82 -19.72
N GLY A 401 -22.63 -5.42 -19.63
CA GLY A 401 -22.16 -4.10 -20.04
C GLY A 401 -22.76 -2.93 -19.23
N ARG A 402 -23.08 -3.13 -17.95
CA ARG A 402 -23.62 -2.08 -17.07
C ARG A 402 -22.50 -1.13 -16.61
N LEU A 403 -22.88 0.13 -16.38
CA LEU A 403 -21.95 1.22 -16.04
C LEU A 403 -21.25 1.07 -14.68
N GLY A 404 -21.64 0.10 -13.85
CA GLY A 404 -21.12 -0.07 -12.50
C GLY A 404 -21.76 0.90 -11.51
N ARG A 405 -21.41 0.75 -10.23
CA ARG A 405 -21.90 1.57 -9.11
C ARG A 405 -20.80 2.51 -8.64
N GLU A 406 -21.13 3.79 -8.50
CA GLU A 406 -20.15 4.78 -8.04
C GLU A 406 -20.11 4.89 -6.52
N ILE A 407 -18.89 4.94 -5.98
CA ILE A 407 -18.59 5.26 -4.59
C ILE A 407 -17.75 6.51 -4.60
N VAL A 408 -18.26 7.59 -4.02
CA VAL A 408 -17.47 8.81 -3.81
C VAL A 408 -16.93 8.76 -2.40
N THR A 409 -15.62 8.67 -2.28
CA THR A 409 -14.93 8.76 -1.00
C THR A 409 -14.24 10.11 -0.92
N THR A 410 -14.76 10.98 -0.08
CA THR A 410 -14.03 12.14 0.42
C THR A 410 -13.19 11.72 1.61
N TYR A 411 -11.95 12.13 1.59
CA TYR A 411 -10.99 11.90 2.64
C TYR A 411 -10.26 13.21 2.96
N TRP A 412 -9.25 13.15 3.81
CA TRP A 412 -8.56 14.28 4.45
C TRP A 412 -8.41 15.60 3.71
#